data_AF-A0A7W0ZBI8-F1
#
_entry.id   AF-A0A7W0ZBI8-F1
#
_cell.length_a   1.000
_cell.length_b   1.000
_cell.length_c   1.000
_cell.angle_alpha   90.00
_cell.angle_beta   90.00
_cell.angle_gamma   90.00
#
_symmetry.space_group_name_H-M   'P 1'
#
loop_
_entity.id
_entity.type
_entity.pdbx_description
1 polymer ?
#
loop_
_entity_poly.entity_id
_entity_poly.type
_entity_poly.pdbx_seq_one_letter_code
_entity_poly.pdbx_strand_id
1 'polypeptide(L)' 'MASVNTSIDIDAPVQRVWDLATDLERLGEWVSIHRDFPKPPPTDVAKGTTFRQTLAVAGTPFAVDWTAVEVDGPQ' A
#
# COMPACT_ATOMS: atom_id res chain seq x y z
N MET A 1 -18.14 6.18 -13.75
CA MET A 1 -17.23 5.62 -12.72
C MET A 1 -17.06 6.66 -11.65
N ALA A 2 -17.19 6.28 -10.37
CA ALA A 2 -16.90 7.20 -9.28
C ALA A 2 -15.38 7.21 -9.04
N SER A 3 -14.80 8.40 -8.86
CA SER A 3 -13.39 8.58 -8.49
C SER A 3 -13.30 9.30 -7.17
N VAL A 4 -12.37 8.88 -6.30
CA VAL A 4 -12.06 9.56 -5.04
C VAL A 4 -10.59 9.94 -5.09
N ASN A 5 -10.28 11.19 -4.75
CA ASN A 5 -8.93 11.73 -4.61
C ASN A 5 -8.84 12.43 -3.26
N THR A 6 -7.76 12.19 -2.52
CA THR A 6 -7.49 12.80 -1.21
C THR A 6 -6.00 13.14 -1.10
N SER A 7 -5.69 14.17 -0.33
CA SER A 7 -4.33 14.63 -0.07
C SER A 7 -4.23 15.14 1.36
N ILE A 8 -3.05 14.98 1.97
CA ILE A 8 -2.72 15.46 3.32
C ILE A 8 -1.29 15.97 3.31
N ASP A 9 -1.01 16.93 4.20
CA ASP A 9 0.36 17.38 4.47
C ASP A 9 0.94 16.59 5.64
N ILE A 10 2.16 16.08 5.47
CA ILE A 10 2.90 15.35 6.50
C ILE A 10 4.20 16.11 6.77
N ASP A 11 4.42 16.46 8.03
CA ASP A 11 5.66 17.14 8.48
C ASP A 11 6.82 16.13 8.60
N ALA A 12 7.23 15.57 7.46
CA ALA A 12 8.35 14.64 7.33
C ALA A 12 9.00 14.75 5.95
N PRO A 13 10.28 14.38 5.80
CA PRO A 13 10.94 14.31 4.50
C PRO A 13 10.20 13.36 3.55
N VAL A 14 10.03 13.76 2.29
CA VAL A 14 9.31 12.98 1.27
C VAL A 14 9.87 11.56 1.12
N GLN A 15 11.20 11.40 1.19
CA GLN A 15 11.86 10.09 1.14
C GLN A 15 11.38 9.17 2.26
N ARG A 16 11.21 9.71 3.48
CA ARG A 16 10.76 8.91 4.63
C ARG A 16 9.31 8.46 4.47
N VAL A 17 8.46 9.32 3.93
CA VAL A 17 7.06 8.99 3.64
C VAL A 17 7.00 7.94 2.53
N TRP A 18 7.80 8.10 1.49
CA TRP A 18 7.92 7.15 0.40
C TRP A 18 8.34 5.76 0.91
N ASP A 19 9.46 5.68 1.64
CA ASP A 19 9.99 4.42 2.17
C ASP A 19 8.94 3.69 3.03
N LEU A 20 8.19 4.42 3.86
CA LEU A 20 7.10 3.86 4.67
C LEU A 20 5.90 3.39 3.83
N ALA A 21 5.53 4.17 2.81
CA ALA A 21 4.35 3.89 1.98
C ALA A 21 4.59 2.74 0.99
N THR A 22 5.83 2.55 0.54
CA THR A 22 6.21 1.48 -0.38
C THR A 22 6.68 0.20 0.31
N ASP A 23 6.99 0.25 1.61
CA ASP A 23 7.32 -0.93 2.40
C ASP A 23 6.06 -1.75 2.69
N LEU A 24 5.89 -2.84 1.94
CA LEU A 24 4.73 -3.71 2.04
C LEU A 24 4.64 -4.41 3.40
N GLU A 25 5.77 -4.74 4.04
CA GLU A 25 5.76 -5.40 5.35
C GLU A 25 5.22 -4.47 6.45
N ARG A 26 5.30 -3.16 6.23
CA ARG A 26 4.89 -2.14 7.19
C ARG A 26 3.49 -1.58 6.95
N LEU A 27 2.74 -2.11 5.97
CA LEU A 27 1.35 -1.68 5.75
C LEU A 27 0.48 -1.88 7.00
N GLY A 28 0.75 -2.90 7.80
CA GLY A 28 0.04 -3.14 9.06
C GLY A 28 0.22 -2.04 10.11
N GLU A 29 1.23 -1.17 9.98
CA GLU A 29 1.47 -0.06 10.91
C GLU A 29 0.53 1.12 10.68
N TRP A 30 0.07 1.34 9.43
CA TRP A 30 -0.64 2.56 9.05
C TRP A 30 -1.91 2.35 8.21
N VAL A 31 -2.04 1.22 7.50
CA VAL A 31 -3.26 0.84 6.78
C VAL A 31 -4.19 0.12 7.75
N SER A 32 -5.12 0.84 8.37
CA SER A 32 -6.01 0.32 9.42
C SER A 32 -6.87 -0.89 9.02
N ILE A 33 -7.18 -1.02 7.72
CA ILE A 33 -7.95 -2.15 7.18
C ILE A 33 -7.09 -3.36 6.78
N HIS A 34 -5.76 -3.25 6.81
CA HIS A 34 -4.84 -4.36 6.54
C HIS A 34 -5.04 -5.50 7.53
N ARG A 35 -4.92 -6.75 7.06
CA ARG A 35 -4.96 -7.95 7.90
C ARG A 35 -3.68 -8.76 7.77
N ASP A 36 -3.39 -9.22 6.56
CA ASP A 36 -2.19 -10.00 6.26
C ASP A 36 -1.90 -10.01 4.75
N PHE A 37 -0.78 -10.64 4.40
CA PHE A 37 -0.53 -11.12 3.05
C PHE A 37 -0.60 -12.65 3.05
N PRO A 38 -1.42 -13.27 2.18
CA PRO A 38 -1.48 -14.72 2.05
C PRO A 38 -0.16 -15.37 1.59
N LYS A 39 0.75 -14.57 1.01
CA LYS A 39 2.11 -14.94 0.62
C LYS A 39 3.04 -13.78 1.02
N PRO A 40 4.32 -14.04 1.32
CA PRO A 40 5.27 -12.96 1.58
C PRO A 40 5.21 -11.91 0.45
N PRO A 41 5.01 -10.62 0.78
CA PRO A 41 5.01 -9.58 -0.22
C PRO A 41 6.44 -9.40 -0.78
N PRO A 42 6.57 -8.87 -2.00
CA PRO A 42 7.87 -8.48 -2.54
C PRO A 42 8.51 -7.38 -1.70
N THR A 43 9.84 -7.39 -1.61
CA THR A 43 10.62 -6.39 -0.85
C THR A 43 10.62 -5.02 -1.50
N ASP A 44 10.53 -4.98 -2.83
CA ASP A 44 10.57 -3.75 -3.61
C ASP A 44 9.32 -3.63 -4.49
N VAL A 45 8.73 -2.43 -4.48
CA VAL A 45 7.61 -2.08 -5.37
C VAL A 45 8.17 -1.38 -6.59
N ALA A 46 8.12 -2.06 -7.73
CA ALA A 46 8.46 -1.52 -9.04
C ALA A 46 7.28 -1.70 -9.99
N LYS A 47 7.33 -1.05 -11.16
CA LYS A 47 6.31 -1.24 -12.19
C LYS A 47 6.20 -2.73 -12.57
N GLY A 48 4.99 -3.26 -12.51
CA GLY A 48 4.67 -4.67 -12.76
C GLY A 48 4.74 -5.57 -11.51
N THR A 49 5.18 -5.06 -10.36
CA THR A 49 5.10 -5.81 -9.09
C THR A 49 3.65 -6.20 -8.80
N THR A 50 3.43 -7.48 -8.47
CA THR A 50 2.12 -8.01 -8.08
C THR A 50 2.18 -8.64 -6.70
N PHE A 51 1.10 -8.50 -5.94
CA PHE A 51 0.95 -9.12 -4.63
C PHE A 51 -0.52 -9.25 -4.27
N ARG A 52 -0.82 -10.16 -3.36
CA ARG A 52 -2.18 -10.35 -2.82
C ARG A 52 -2.20 -9.90 -1.37
N GLN A 53 -3.19 -9.09 -1.01
CA GLN A 53 -3.38 -8.55 0.34
C GLN A 53 -4.78 -8.89 0.84
N THR A 54 -4.89 -9.31 2.11
CA THR A 54 -6.17 -9.44 2.80
C THR A 54 -6.49 -8.14 3.53
N LEU A 55 -7.66 -7.57 3.25
CA LEU A 55 -8.18 -6.38 3.91
C LEU A 55 -9.48 -6.74 4.66
N ALA A 56 -9.87 -5.95 5.64
CA ALA A 56 -11.17 -6.10 6.30
C ALA A 56 -11.84 -4.75 6.53
N VAL A 57 -13.11 -4.65 6.13
CA VAL A 57 -13.96 -3.48 6.37
C VAL A 57 -15.13 -3.93 7.23
N ALA A 58 -15.38 -3.21 8.33
CA ALA A 58 -16.40 -3.55 9.33
C ALA A 58 -16.32 -5.02 9.82
N GLY A 59 -15.11 -5.57 9.89
CA GLY A 59 -14.87 -6.96 10.33
C GLY A 59 -15.01 -8.02 9.23
N THR A 60 -15.45 -7.67 8.03
CA THR A 60 -15.58 -8.61 6.91
C THR A 60 -14.28 -8.66 6.08
N PRO A 61 -13.57 -9.80 6.05
CA PRO A 61 -12.34 -9.93 5.28
C PRO A 61 -12.60 -10.15 3.79
N PHE A 62 -11.71 -9.61 2.95
CA PHE A 62 -11.68 -9.86 1.51
C PHE A 62 -10.24 -9.78 0.99
N ALA A 63 -9.95 -10.54 -0.07
CA ALA A 63 -8.65 -10.53 -0.72
C ALA A 63 -8.65 -9.56 -1.90
N VAL A 64 -7.55 -8.84 -2.08
CA VAL A 64 -7.30 -7.95 -3.21
C VAL A 64 -6.00 -8.35 -3.89
N ASP A 65 -6.05 -8.51 -5.20
CA ASP A 65 -4.89 -8.70 -6.05
C ASP A 65 -4.44 -7.34 -6.60
N TRP A 66 -3.21 -6.95 -6.28
CA TRP A 66 -2.62 -5.67 -6.67
C TRP A 66 -1.65 -5.84 -7.84
N THR A 67 -1.53 -4.81 -8.65
CA THR A 67 -0.51 -4.68 -9.70
C THR A 67 -0.05 -3.23 -9.74
N ALA A 68 1.24 -3.00 -9.53
CA ALA A 68 1.83 -1.67 -9.63
C ALA A 68 1.91 -1.24 -11.10
N VAL A 69 1.04 -0.31 -11.51
CA VAL A 69 0.98 0.17 -12.90
C VAL A 69 1.98 1.30 -13.16
N GLU A 70 2.18 2.15 -12.16
CA GLU A 70 3.06 3.32 -12.17
C GLU A 70 3.68 3.46 -10.78
N VAL A 71 4.97 3.78 -10.74
CA VAL A 71 5.75 3.93 -9.51
C VAL A 71 6.75 5.05 -9.77
N ASP A 72 6.36 6.27 -9.42
CA ASP A 72 7.22 7.45 -9.52
C ASP A 72 7.66 7.86 -8.12
N GLY A 73 8.96 7.68 -7.87
CA GLY A 73 9.57 7.99 -6.59
C GLY A 73 9.56 9.48 -6.24
N PRO A 74 10.01 9.83 -5.02
CA PRO A 74 10.09 11.21 -4.57
C PRO A 74 10.95 12.07 -5.52
N GLN A 75 10.50 13.31 -5.75
CA GLN A 75 11.25 14.36 -6.45
C GLN A 75 11.88 15.35 -5.48
#